data_AF-A0AAJ6XDN5-F1
#
_entry.id   AF-A0AAJ6XDN5-F1
#
_cell.length_a   1.000
_cell.length_b   1.000
_cell.length_c   1.000
_cell.angle_alpha   90.00
_cell.angle_beta   90.00
_cell.angle_gamma   90.00
#
_symmetry.space_group_name_H-M   'P 1'
#
loop_
_entity.id
_entity.type
_entity.pdbx_description
1 polymer ?
#
loop_
_entity_poly.entity_id
_entity_poly.type
_entity_poly.pdbx_seq_one_letter_code
_entity_poly.pdbx_strand_id
1 'polypeptide(L)'
;MATFLPMNYSIGSAPLTPSKHFSLRFSVHLSSKKTRRWLDADAVKLPCYHSLQLQPLRKPISATMATGSGKEVLPPVLTSNSEPPPVFDGTTRLYISYTCPYAQRVWITRNCKGLQEKIKLVPIDLQDRPAWYKEKVYPPNKVPSLEHNNEVKGESLDLIKYIDSHLDGPSLFPDDPAKKGFAEELFSYTGSFSKANNSTFKGEADEAGAAFDYIETALSKFDDGPFFLGQFSLVDIAYAPFIERFQPALLEFKKYDITAGRPKLAAWIEEMNKIEAYNQTRCEPKQHVETYKKRFAAHL
;
A
#
# COMPACT_ATOMS: atom_id res chain seq x y z
N MET A 1 -29.08 51.62 14.17
CA MET A 1 -30.33 50.98 13.72
C MET A 1 -30.21 49.48 13.98
N ALA A 2 -31.15 48.95 14.76
CA ALA A 2 -31.49 47.54 15.01
C ALA A 2 -30.38 46.58 15.51
N THR A 3 -30.34 46.46 16.84
CA THR A 3 -29.91 45.30 17.65
C THR A 3 -30.67 44.02 17.30
N PHE A 4 -29.99 42.87 17.26
CA PHE A 4 -30.61 41.54 17.29
C PHE A 4 -30.28 40.83 18.60
N LEU A 5 -31.33 40.51 19.37
CA LEU A 5 -31.32 39.66 20.57
C LEU A 5 -31.46 38.18 20.15
N PRO A 6 -30.91 37.22 20.95
CA PRO A 6 -31.03 35.79 20.67
C PRO A 6 -32.32 35.18 21.24
N MET A 7 -32.92 34.23 20.54
CA MET A 7 -33.95 33.34 21.09
C MET A 7 -33.34 31.98 21.44
N ASN A 8 -33.37 31.65 22.74
CA ASN A 8 -33.26 30.30 23.27
C ASN A 8 -34.62 29.60 23.15
N TYR A 9 -34.64 28.31 22.76
CA TYR A 9 -35.70 27.39 23.20
C TYR A 9 -35.14 26.02 23.56
N SER A 10 -35.72 25.51 24.65
CA SER A 10 -35.31 24.38 25.47
C SER A 10 -35.80 23.03 24.95
N ILE A 11 -35.10 22.00 25.43
CA ILE A 11 -35.27 20.56 25.23
C ILE A 11 -36.64 20.08 25.72
N GLY A 12 -37.25 19.15 24.98
CA GLY A 12 -38.36 18.31 25.41
C GLY A 12 -38.19 16.88 24.93
N SER A 13 -37.89 15.97 25.86
CA SER A 13 -37.77 14.52 25.68
C SER A 13 -39.05 13.80 26.13
N ALA A 14 -39.58 12.86 25.33
CA ALA A 14 -40.57 11.84 25.75
C ALA A 14 -40.61 10.67 24.72
N PRO A 15 -41.05 9.44 25.07
CA PRO A 15 -40.34 8.21 24.70
C PRO A 15 -41.03 7.24 23.71
N LEU A 16 -40.19 6.30 23.23
CA LEU A 16 -40.34 4.98 22.58
C LEU A 16 -41.75 4.36 22.34
N THR A 17 -41.95 3.80 21.14
CA THR A 17 -42.30 2.37 20.90
C THR A 17 -42.31 2.01 19.39
N PRO A 18 -42.13 0.71 19.02
CA PRO A 18 -41.75 0.29 17.66
C PRO A 18 -42.94 -0.28 16.88
N SER A 19 -42.95 -0.20 15.54
CA SER A 19 -43.26 -1.34 14.66
C SER A 19 -43.21 -1.01 13.17
N LYS A 20 -43.01 -2.08 12.40
CA LYS A 20 -43.42 -2.35 11.00
C LYS A 20 -42.39 -2.10 9.90
N HIS A 21 -41.71 -3.22 9.59
CA HIS A 21 -41.26 -3.64 8.28
C HIS A 21 -42.08 -3.03 7.13
N PHE A 22 -41.39 -2.40 6.19
CA PHE A 22 -41.91 -2.10 4.87
C PHE A 22 -41.19 -2.98 3.84
N SER A 23 -41.93 -3.92 3.25
CA SER A 23 -41.49 -4.72 2.10
C SER A 23 -41.94 -4.01 0.83
N LEU A 24 -40.99 -3.52 0.03
CA LEU A 24 -41.24 -3.00 -1.31
C LEU A 24 -41.21 -4.16 -2.31
N ARG A 25 -42.38 -4.59 -2.77
CA ARG A 25 -42.53 -5.42 -3.97
C ARG A 25 -42.75 -4.51 -5.17
N PHE A 26 -41.84 -4.56 -6.15
CA PHE A 26 -42.10 -4.06 -7.49
C PHE A 26 -42.87 -5.11 -8.29
N SER A 27 -43.97 -4.69 -8.91
CA SER A 27 -44.81 -5.50 -9.80
C SER A 27 -44.63 -4.95 -11.22
N VAL A 28 -44.24 -5.80 -12.18
CA VAL A 28 -44.15 -5.44 -13.60
C VAL A 28 -45.32 -6.08 -14.32
N HIS A 29 -46.18 -5.24 -14.91
CA HIS A 29 -47.29 -5.61 -15.77
C HIS A 29 -46.77 -5.99 -17.17
N LEU A 30 -47.10 -7.19 -17.67
CA LEU A 30 -47.05 -7.50 -19.10
C LEU A 30 -48.47 -7.64 -19.66
N SER A 31 -48.76 -6.85 -20.69
CA SER A 31 -50.00 -6.89 -21.46
C SER A 31 -49.83 -7.78 -22.69
N SER A 32 -50.78 -8.70 -22.90
CA SER A 32 -50.83 -9.65 -24.02
C SER A 32 -51.78 -9.19 -25.13
N LYS A 33 -51.45 -9.42 -26.42
CA LYS A 33 -52.39 -9.82 -27.51
C LYS A 33 -51.57 -10.53 -28.62
N LYS A 34 -51.66 -11.87 -28.80
CA LYS A 34 -52.61 -12.69 -29.62
C LYS A 34 -52.23 -12.81 -31.11
N THR A 35 -51.81 -14.00 -31.57
CA THR A 35 -52.45 -14.82 -32.65
C THR A 35 -51.59 -16.05 -33.02
N ARG A 36 -52.26 -17.18 -33.32
CA ARG A 36 -51.67 -18.47 -33.73
C ARG A 36 -51.49 -18.52 -35.26
N ARG A 37 -50.41 -19.14 -35.73
CA ARG A 37 -50.39 -19.89 -37.00
C ARG A 37 -49.26 -20.94 -36.95
N TRP A 38 -49.61 -22.18 -37.26
CA TRP A 38 -48.66 -23.28 -37.44
C TRP A 38 -47.95 -23.13 -38.78
N LEU A 39 -46.65 -23.44 -38.83
CA LEU A 39 -45.91 -24.01 -39.98
C LEU A 39 -44.48 -24.34 -39.53
N ASP A 40 -44.14 -25.62 -39.71
CA ASP A 40 -42.86 -26.27 -39.99
C ASP A 40 -41.59 -26.01 -39.19
N ALA A 41 -40.97 -27.15 -38.86
CA ALA A 41 -39.70 -27.33 -38.20
C ALA A 41 -38.55 -26.90 -39.11
N ASP A 42 -37.66 -26.05 -38.59
CA ASP A 42 -36.27 -26.03 -39.02
C ASP A 42 -35.36 -25.56 -37.88
N ALA A 43 -34.23 -26.22 -37.78
CA ALA A 43 -33.31 -26.20 -36.65
C ALA A 43 -32.63 -24.85 -36.45
N VAL A 44 -32.73 -24.29 -35.24
CA VAL A 44 -31.86 -23.21 -34.76
C VAL A 44 -31.10 -23.71 -33.53
N LYS A 45 -29.80 -23.93 -33.70
CA LYS A 45 -28.86 -24.26 -32.61
C LYS A 45 -28.74 -23.07 -31.66
N LEU A 46 -29.06 -23.28 -30.38
CA LEU A 46 -28.70 -22.40 -29.28
C LEU A 46 -27.24 -22.65 -28.86
N PRO A 47 -26.44 -21.62 -28.55
CA PRO A 47 -25.10 -21.83 -28.02
C PRO A 47 -25.13 -22.27 -26.56
N CYS A 48 -24.28 -23.25 -26.27
CA CYS A 48 -24.01 -23.83 -24.96
C CYS A 48 -23.47 -22.78 -23.98
N TYR A 49 -24.19 -22.53 -22.87
CA TYR A 49 -23.65 -21.76 -21.76
C TYR A 49 -22.54 -22.57 -21.08
N HIS A 50 -21.30 -22.07 -21.16
CA HIS A 50 -20.18 -22.61 -20.40
C HIS A 50 -20.42 -22.40 -18.89
N SER A 51 -20.23 -23.49 -18.16
CA SER A 51 -20.16 -23.60 -16.71
C SER A 51 -19.34 -22.46 -16.07
N LEU A 52 -19.99 -21.60 -15.29
CA LEU A 52 -19.33 -20.73 -14.31
C LEU A 52 -18.73 -21.61 -13.20
N GLN A 53 -17.43 -21.87 -13.26
CA GLN A 53 -16.69 -22.45 -12.14
C GLN A 53 -16.58 -21.40 -11.02
N LEU A 54 -17.27 -21.66 -9.91
CA LEU A 54 -17.09 -20.94 -8.65
C LEU A 54 -15.66 -21.18 -8.15
N GLN A 55 -14.87 -20.11 -8.03
CA GLN A 55 -13.57 -20.16 -7.35
C GLN A 55 -13.80 -20.31 -5.83
N PRO A 56 -12.99 -21.12 -5.12
CA PRO A 56 -13.16 -21.33 -3.69
C PRO A 56 -12.80 -20.06 -2.90
N LEU A 57 -13.60 -19.77 -1.87
CA LEU A 57 -13.40 -18.69 -0.91
C LEU A 57 -11.99 -18.78 -0.28
N ARG A 58 -11.22 -17.71 -0.41
CA ARG A 58 -9.88 -17.56 0.18
C ARG A 58 -10.01 -17.44 1.70
N LYS A 59 -9.27 -18.26 2.44
CA LYS A 59 -9.22 -18.21 3.91
C LYS A 59 -8.27 -17.08 4.35
N PRO A 60 -8.63 -16.27 5.37
CA PRO A 60 -7.69 -15.33 5.98
C PRO A 60 -6.58 -16.11 6.70
N ILE A 61 -5.33 -15.68 6.52
CA ILE A 61 -4.15 -16.34 7.08
C ILE A 61 -3.78 -15.68 8.41
N SER A 62 -3.72 -16.49 9.46
CA SER A 62 -3.07 -16.16 10.74
C SER A 62 -1.55 -16.22 10.58
N ALA A 63 -0.83 -15.29 11.20
CA ALA A 63 0.59 -15.06 11.03
C ALA A 63 1.46 -16.27 11.41
N THR A 64 1.80 -17.10 10.43
CA THR A 64 2.99 -17.96 10.47
C THR A 64 3.49 -18.12 9.03
N MET A 65 4.38 -17.22 8.61
CA MET A 65 4.96 -17.20 7.27
C MET A 65 6.07 -18.26 7.17
N ALA A 66 6.08 -19.01 6.06
CA ALA A 66 7.10 -20.02 5.78
C ALA A 66 8.48 -19.38 5.62
N THR A 67 9.40 -19.70 6.53
CA THR A 67 10.79 -19.25 6.53
C THR A 67 11.65 -20.20 5.71
N GLY A 68 12.07 -19.79 4.52
CA GLY A 68 13.27 -20.33 3.89
C GLY A 68 14.49 -19.90 4.71
N SER A 69 15.20 -20.86 5.30
CA SER A 69 16.19 -20.64 6.37
C SER A 69 17.59 -20.15 5.90
N GLY A 70 17.67 -19.38 4.82
CA GLY A 70 18.94 -18.83 4.32
C GLY A 70 18.87 -17.31 4.20
N LYS A 71 19.82 -16.59 4.84
CA LYS A 71 19.98 -15.15 4.57
C LYS A 71 20.36 -14.98 3.10
N GLU A 72 19.53 -14.28 2.34
CA GLU A 72 19.82 -13.94 0.95
C GLU A 72 21.13 -13.13 0.88
N VAL A 73 22.04 -13.51 -0.02
CA VAL A 73 23.23 -12.73 -0.32
C VAL A 73 22.83 -11.56 -1.21
N LEU A 74 22.92 -10.36 -0.67
CA LEU A 74 22.56 -9.13 -1.38
C LEU A 74 23.61 -8.80 -2.46
N PRO A 75 23.20 -8.50 -3.71
CA PRO A 75 24.13 -8.16 -4.79
C PRO A 75 24.84 -6.81 -4.54
N PRO A 76 26.03 -6.61 -5.13
CA PRO A 76 26.77 -5.35 -5.00
C PRO A 76 26.04 -4.21 -5.71
N VAL A 77 26.25 -2.98 -5.21
CA VAL A 77 25.70 -1.76 -5.80
C VAL A 77 26.39 -1.45 -7.13
N LEU A 78 25.62 -1.20 -8.18
CA LEU A 78 26.10 -0.80 -9.50
C LEU A 78 26.26 0.73 -9.58
N THR A 79 27.36 1.17 -10.16
CA THR A 79 27.75 2.58 -10.29
C THR A 79 27.90 3.01 -11.75
N SER A 80 28.36 4.25 -12.01
CA SER A 80 28.63 4.78 -13.35
C SER A 80 29.59 3.91 -14.18
N ASN A 81 30.49 3.18 -13.52
CA ASN A 81 31.50 2.31 -14.15
C ASN A 81 31.04 0.85 -14.31
N SER A 82 29.81 0.52 -13.90
CA SER A 82 29.29 -0.85 -13.98
C SER A 82 28.69 -1.13 -15.34
N GLU A 83 29.00 -2.30 -15.89
CA GLU A 83 28.36 -2.81 -17.11
C GLU A 83 26.84 -3.01 -16.90
N PRO A 84 26.01 -2.81 -17.95
CA PRO A 84 24.58 -3.05 -17.84
C PRO A 84 24.28 -4.54 -17.64
N PRO A 85 23.29 -4.90 -16.79
CA PRO A 85 22.75 -6.25 -16.82
C PRO A 85 22.08 -6.52 -18.18
N PRO A 86 21.88 -7.80 -18.56
CA PRO A 86 20.99 -8.14 -19.67
C PRO A 86 19.61 -7.52 -19.45
N VAL A 87 18.97 -7.08 -20.53
CA VAL A 87 17.61 -6.49 -20.51
C VAL A 87 16.73 -7.32 -21.43
N PHE A 88 15.55 -7.68 -20.96
CA PHE A 88 14.55 -8.52 -21.61
C PHE A 88 15.06 -9.91 -22.00
N ASP A 89 15.89 -10.50 -21.14
CA ASP A 89 16.39 -11.89 -21.26
C ASP A 89 15.47 -12.93 -20.59
N GLY A 90 14.30 -12.50 -20.11
CA GLY A 90 13.33 -13.32 -19.37
C GLY A 90 13.54 -13.33 -17.85
N THR A 91 14.63 -12.77 -17.34
CA THR A 91 14.84 -12.63 -15.90
C THR A 91 14.03 -11.44 -15.37
N THR A 92 13.31 -11.63 -14.27
CA THR A 92 12.62 -10.51 -13.60
C THR A 92 13.61 -9.76 -12.71
N ARG A 93 13.74 -8.45 -12.91
CA ARG A 93 14.68 -7.60 -12.16
C ARG A 93 13.96 -6.44 -11.48
N LEU A 94 14.30 -6.22 -10.22
CA LEU A 94 13.87 -5.05 -9.45
C LEU A 94 15.06 -4.11 -9.27
N TYR A 95 15.04 -3.00 -10.00
CA TYR A 95 16.05 -1.95 -9.88
C TYR A 95 15.75 -1.09 -8.66
N ILE A 96 16.68 -1.04 -7.72
CA ILE A 96 16.50 -0.37 -6.42
C ILE A 96 17.68 0.54 -6.09
N SER A 97 17.52 1.31 -5.03
CA SER A 97 18.65 1.75 -4.21
C SER A 97 18.36 1.26 -2.80
N TYR A 98 19.34 0.66 -2.12
CA TYR A 98 19.13 0.04 -0.80
C TYR A 98 18.58 1.02 0.25
N THR A 99 18.89 2.31 0.11
CA THR A 99 18.44 3.36 1.05
C THR A 99 17.16 4.06 0.61
N CYS A 100 16.60 3.76 -0.58
CA CYS A 100 15.40 4.43 -1.09
C CYS A 100 14.11 3.88 -0.44
N PRO A 101 13.31 4.71 0.26
CA PRO A 101 12.08 4.24 0.91
C PRO A 101 11.02 3.75 -0.08
N TYR A 102 10.94 4.36 -1.27
CA TYR A 102 10.01 3.92 -2.32
C TYR A 102 10.39 2.54 -2.85
N ALA A 103 11.69 2.26 -3.01
CA ALA A 103 12.16 0.97 -3.47
C ALA A 103 12.01 -0.11 -2.40
N GLN A 104 12.20 0.27 -1.13
CA GLN A 104 12.01 -0.62 0.01
C GLN A 104 10.58 -1.18 0.08
N ARG A 105 9.53 -0.41 -0.30
CA ARG A 105 8.14 -0.95 -0.42
C ARG A 105 8.08 -2.20 -1.28
N VAL A 106 8.71 -2.14 -2.45
CA VAL A 106 8.68 -3.22 -3.44
C VAL A 106 9.56 -4.39 -3.00
N TRP A 107 10.69 -4.10 -2.34
CA TRP A 107 11.55 -5.12 -1.75
C TRP A 107 10.86 -5.87 -0.59
N ILE A 108 10.17 -5.18 0.31
CA ILE A 108 9.38 -5.81 1.37
C ILE A 108 8.30 -6.70 0.75
N THR A 109 7.57 -6.21 -0.25
CA THR A 109 6.53 -6.98 -0.95
C THR A 109 7.11 -8.26 -1.57
N ARG A 110 8.25 -8.16 -2.26
CA ARG A 110 8.99 -9.31 -2.81
C ARG A 110 9.31 -10.34 -1.72
N ASN A 111 9.85 -9.90 -0.58
CA ASN A 111 10.26 -10.80 0.49
C ASN A 111 9.05 -11.44 1.18
N CYS A 112 7.99 -10.68 1.44
CA CYS A 112 6.74 -11.18 2.04
C CYS A 112 6.06 -12.22 1.14
N LYS A 113 6.18 -12.10 -0.18
CA LYS A 113 5.62 -13.09 -1.11
C LYS A 113 6.53 -14.30 -1.37
N GLY A 114 7.73 -14.35 -0.79
CA GLY A 114 8.68 -15.44 -1.03
C GLY A 114 9.29 -15.41 -2.44
N LEU A 115 9.41 -14.21 -3.04
CA LEU A 115 9.82 -14.03 -4.44
C LEU A 115 11.32 -13.77 -4.61
N GLN A 116 12.15 -14.10 -3.62
CA GLN A 116 13.58 -13.79 -3.62
C GLN A 116 14.32 -14.42 -4.81
N GLU A 117 13.99 -15.67 -5.13
CA GLU A 117 14.61 -16.38 -6.25
C GLU A 117 14.08 -15.92 -7.61
N LYS A 118 12.82 -15.45 -7.66
CA LYS A 118 12.11 -15.05 -8.89
C LYS A 118 12.42 -13.62 -9.32
N ILE A 119 12.61 -12.70 -8.36
CA ILE A 119 12.90 -11.29 -8.63
C ILE A 119 14.33 -11.01 -8.20
N LYS A 120 15.23 -10.76 -9.15
CA LYS A 120 16.62 -10.39 -8.85
C LYS A 120 16.72 -8.91 -8.49
N LEU A 121 17.42 -8.59 -7.42
CA LEU A 121 17.70 -7.19 -7.07
C LEU A 121 18.83 -6.64 -7.96
N VAL A 122 18.65 -5.43 -8.45
CA VAL A 122 19.68 -4.65 -9.14
C VAL A 122 19.84 -3.32 -8.42
N PRO A 123 20.65 -3.28 -7.35
CA PRO A 123 20.89 -2.05 -6.60
C PRO A 123 21.77 -1.09 -7.42
N ILE A 124 21.36 0.17 -7.51
CA ILE A 124 22.11 1.25 -8.14
C ILE A 124 22.43 2.34 -7.14
N ASP A 125 23.65 2.90 -7.24
CA ASP A 125 24.01 4.12 -6.54
C ASP A 125 23.31 5.30 -7.23
N LEU A 126 22.53 6.08 -6.49
CA LEU A 126 21.82 7.24 -7.05
C LEU A 126 22.70 8.49 -7.16
N GLN A 127 23.81 8.55 -6.41
CA GLN A 127 24.79 9.63 -6.46
C GLN A 127 25.83 9.40 -7.56
N ASP A 128 26.15 8.14 -7.85
CA ASP A 128 27.08 7.72 -8.92
C ASP A 128 26.41 6.70 -9.86
N ARG A 129 25.30 7.11 -10.47
CA ARG A 129 24.40 6.21 -11.22
C ARG A 129 24.95 5.84 -12.60
N PRO A 130 24.78 4.57 -13.06
CA PRO A 130 25.03 4.18 -14.44
C PRO A 130 24.14 4.91 -15.46
N ALA A 131 24.77 5.48 -16.50
CA ALA A 131 24.07 6.12 -17.63
C ALA A 131 23.09 5.16 -18.32
N TRP A 132 23.47 3.87 -18.42
CA TRP A 132 22.64 2.84 -19.05
C TRP A 132 21.28 2.67 -18.37
N TYR A 133 21.11 3.03 -17.08
CA TYR A 133 19.82 2.88 -16.42
C TYR A 133 18.77 3.77 -17.07
N LYS A 134 19.10 5.04 -17.34
CA LYS A 134 18.21 5.95 -18.05
C LYS A 134 18.06 5.57 -19.51
N GLU A 135 19.17 5.24 -20.16
CA GLU A 135 19.23 5.11 -21.62
C GLU A 135 18.65 3.80 -22.14
N LYS A 136 18.76 2.71 -21.36
CA LYS A 136 18.45 1.35 -21.81
C LYS A 136 17.37 0.66 -21.00
N VAL A 137 17.13 1.06 -19.74
CA VAL A 137 16.22 0.35 -18.84
C VAL A 137 14.97 1.18 -18.53
N TYR A 138 15.13 2.35 -17.91
CA TYR A 138 14.02 3.14 -17.40
C TYR A 138 14.23 4.65 -17.64
N PRO A 139 13.69 5.20 -18.74
CA PRO A 139 13.86 6.61 -19.12
C PRO A 139 13.49 7.65 -18.04
N PRO A 140 12.46 7.45 -17.17
CA PRO A 140 12.16 8.37 -16.08
C PRO A 140 13.29 8.49 -15.04
N ASN A 141 14.26 7.57 -15.07
CA ASN A 141 15.50 7.66 -14.30
C ASN A 141 15.26 7.80 -12.79
N LYS A 142 14.35 7.00 -12.25
CA LYS A 142 14.04 6.88 -10.81
C LYS A 142 13.99 5.42 -10.41
N VAL A 143 14.10 5.13 -9.11
CA VAL A 143 13.86 3.81 -8.52
C VAL A 143 12.68 3.88 -7.54
N PRO A 144 11.92 2.79 -7.36
CA PRO A 144 12.08 1.48 -8.01
C PRO A 144 11.61 1.46 -9.46
N SER A 145 12.14 0.51 -10.23
CA SER A 145 11.50 0.01 -11.45
C SER A 145 11.56 -1.51 -11.51
N LEU A 146 10.55 -2.14 -12.09
CA LEU A 146 10.43 -3.59 -12.23
C LEU A 146 10.44 -3.96 -13.71
N GLU A 147 11.45 -4.71 -14.11
CA GLU A 147 11.51 -5.40 -15.41
C GLU A 147 10.79 -6.75 -15.28
N HIS A 148 9.69 -6.92 -16.00
CA HIS A 148 8.93 -8.16 -16.04
C HIS A 148 8.11 -8.25 -17.33
N ASN A 149 8.09 -9.43 -17.97
CA ASN A 149 7.36 -9.69 -19.22
C ASN A 149 7.64 -8.66 -20.33
N ASN A 150 8.92 -8.39 -20.61
CA ASN A 150 9.38 -7.47 -21.66
C ASN A 150 8.90 -6.02 -21.49
N GLU A 151 8.62 -5.62 -20.25
CA GLU A 151 8.22 -4.25 -19.91
C GLU A 151 8.92 -3.82 -18.62
N VAL A 152 9.29 -2.54 -18.54
CA VAL A 152 9.80 -1.92 -17.32
C VAL A 152 8.76 -0.95 -16.77
N LYS A 153 8.27 -1.22 -15.56
CA LYS A 153 7.24 -0.43 -14.86
C LYS A 153 7.86 0.33 -13.70
N GLY A 154 7.36 1.54 -13.42
CA GLY A 154 7.75 2.33 -12.24
C GLY A 154 6.60 2.52 -11.26
N GLU A 155 6.75 3.51 -10.39
CA GLU A 155 5.80 3.89 -9.33
C GLU A 155 5.64 2.82 -8.24
N SER A 156 6.23 3.08 -7.07
CA SER A 156 6.32 2.07 -5.99
C SER A 156 4.97 1.49 -5.53
N LEU A 157 3.89 2.29 -5.52
CA LEU A 157 2.56 1.82 -5.11
C LEU A 157 1.93 0.92 -6.18
N ASP A 158 2.13 1.25 -7.45
CA ASP A 158 1.66 0.43 -8.57
C ASP A 158 2.42 -0.89 -8.60
N LEU A 159 3.73 -0.86 -8.35
CA LEU A 159 4.57 -2.06 -8.32
C LEU A 159 4.19 -3.03 -7.20
N ILE A 160 3.87 -2.56 -5.99
CA ILE A 160 3.45 -3.48 -4.92
C ILE A 160 2.09 -4.12 -5.22
N LYS A 161 1.15 -3.36 -5.81
CA LYS A 161 -0.15 -3.89 -6.29
C LYS A 161 0.04 -4.88 -7.45
N TYR A 162 0.94 -4.57 -8.38
CA TYR A 162 1.28 -5.41 -9.52
C TYR A 162 1.84 -6.76 -9.09
N ILE A 163 2.86 -6.74 -8.23
CA ILE A 163 3.49 -7.94 -7.69
C ILE A 163 2.46 -8.79 -6.92
N ASP A 164 1.59 -8.18 -6.13
CA ASP A 164 0.59 -8.94 -5.37
C ASP A 164 -0.44 -9.67 -6.26
N SER A 165 -0.80 -9.05 -7.39
CA SER A 165 -1.84 -9.55 -8.30
C SER A 165 -1.34 -10.46 -9.42
N HIS A 166 -0.06 -10.36 -9.81
CA HIS A 166 0.49 -11.07 -10.97
C HIS A 166 1.52 -12.15 -10.64
N LEU A 167 2.08 -12.14 -9.43
CA LEU A 167 3.10 -13.11 -9.01
C LEU A 167 2.59 -13.97 -7.85
N ASP A 168 3.11 -15.20 -7.79
CA ASP A 168 2.78 -16.17 -6.74
C ASP A 168 3.12 -15.66 -5.33
N GLY A 169 2.59 -16.36 -4.33
CA GLY A 169 2.83 -16.11 -2.92
C GLY A 169 1.55 -15.70 -2.17
N PRO A 170 1.64 -15.53 -0.84
CA PRO A 170 0.51 -15.08 -0.04
C PRO A 170 -0.04 -13.75 -0.56
N SER A 171 -1.36 -13.60 -0.54
CA SER A 171 -2.00 -12.32 -0.88
C SER A 171 -1.75 -11.31 0.23
N LEU A 172 -1.40 -10.09 -0.16
CA LEU A 172 -1.14 -8.96 0.74
C LEU A 172 -2.25 -7.91 0.66
N PHE A 173 -3.40 -8.26 0.08
CA PHE A 173 -4.53 -7.36 -0.06
C PHE A 173 -5.84 -8.09 0.27
N PRO A 174 -6.69 -7.55 1.16
CA PRO A 174 -7.90 -8.23 1.60
C PRO A 174 -8.97 -8.24 0.50
N ASP A 175 -9.86 -9.22 0.53
CA ASP A 175 -11.01 -9.30 -0.39
C ASP A 175 -12.19 -8.41 0.03
N ASP A 176 -12.28 -8.07 1.32
CA ASP A 176 -13.36 -7.28 1.91
C ASP A 176 -13.48 -5.88 1.26
N PRO A 177 -14.66 -5.50 0.73
CA PRO A 177 -14.86 -4.22 0.04
C PRO A 177 -14.61 -2.98 0.91
N ALA A 178 -14.93 -3.02 2.21
CA ALA A 178 -14.73 -1.88 3.10
C ALA A 178 -13.24 -1.66 3.37
N LYS A 179 -12.48 -2.73 3.58
CA LYS A 179 -11.01 -2.69 3.70
C LYS A 179 -10.36 -2.21 2.40
N LYS A 180 -10.85 -2.64 1.23
CA LYS A 180 -10.36 -2.14 -0.07
C LYS A 180 -10.60 -0.64 -0.22
N GLY A 181 -11.79 -0.15 0.10
CA GLY A 181 -12.11 1.27 0.06
C GLY A 181 -11.20 2.11 0.96
N PHE A 182 -10.98 1.65 2.20
CA PHE A 182 -10.09 2.33 3.13
C PHE A 182 -8.61 2.25 2.71
N ALA A 183 -8.18 1.15 2.10
CA ALA A 183 -6.84 1.03 1.56
C ALA A 183 -6.56 2.08 0.47
N GLU A 184 -7.51 2.34 -0.44
CA GLU A 184 -7.34 3.37 -1.46
C GLU A 184 -7.30 4.79 -0.88
N GLU A 185 -8.04 5.06 0.20
CA GLU A 185 -7.92 6.32 0.96
C GLU A 185 -6.49 6.47 1.52
N LEU A 186 -5.98 5.43 2.17
CA LEU A 186 -4.65 5.44 2.77
C LEU A 186 -3.53 5.52 1.72
N PHE A 187 -3.63 4.80 0.60
CA PHE A 187 -2.68 4.94 -0.51
C PHE A 187 -2.64 6.38 -1.02
N SER A 188 -3.81 7.01 -1.18
CA SER A 188 -3.92 8.41 -1.59
C SER A 188 -3.30 9.37 -0.56
N TYR A 189 -3.37 9.05 0.73
CA TYR A 189 -2.79 9.86 1.81
C TYR A 189 -1.26 9.77 1.91
N THR A 190 -0.61 8.73 1.36
CA THR A 190 0.86 8.54 1.50
C THR A 190 1.70 9.75 1.05
N GLY A 191 1.24 10.48 0.02
CA GLY A 191 1.87 11.71 -0.46
C GLY A 191 1.79 12.85 0.55
N SER A 192 0.59 13.09 1.08
CA SER A 192 0.34 14.10 2.13
C SER A 192 1.12 13.79 3.41
N PHE A 193 1.13 12.53 3.84
CA PHE A 193 1.93 12.09 5.00
C PHE A 193 3.42 12.39 4.83
N SER A 194 3.97 12.08 3.65
CA SER A 194 5.38 12.38 3.34
C SER A 194 5.65 13.88 3.28
N LYS A 195 4.72 14.66 2.72
CA LYS A 195 4.84 16.12 2.61
C LYS A 195 4.86 16.77 3.98
N ALA A 196 3.94 16.42 4.87
CA ALA A 196 3.85 16.98 6.23
C ALA A 196 5.13 16.77 7.04
N ASN A 197 5.68 15.56 7.01
CA ASN A 197 6.95 15.26 7.69
C ASN A 197 8.13 16.04 7.08
N ASN A 198 8.22 16.10 5.75
CA ASN A 198 9.27 16.88 5.09
C ASN A 198 9.14 18.39 5.38
N SER A 199 7.93 18.93 5.41
CA SER A 199 7.64 20.33 5.78
C SER A 199 8.17 20.65 7.18
N THR A 200 7.94 19.72 8.12
CA THR A 200 8.43 19.81 9.51
C THR A 200 9.95 19.82 9.57
N PHE A 201 10.63 18.93 8.82
CA PHE A 201 12.10 18.93 8.76
C PHE A 201 12.68 20.21 8.18
N LYS A 202 12.03 20.77 7.16
CA LYS A 202 12.45 22.03 6.54
C LYS A 202 12.11 23.28 7.35
N GLY A 203 11.30 23.14 8.40
CA GLY A 203 10.79 24.28 9.18
C GLY A 203 9.78 25.13 8.40
N GLU A 204 9.14 24.58 7.36
CA GLU A 204 8.11 25.25 6.58
C GLU A 204 6.78 25.31 7.37
N ALA A 205 6.39 24.19 8.00
CA ALA A 205 5.28 24.09 8.95
C ALA A 205 5.44 22.85 9.85
N ASP A 206 4.97 22.92 11.09
CA ASP A 206 4.98 21.80 12.03
C ASP A 206 3.73 20.92 11.87
N GLU A 207 3.77 20.06 10.84
CA GLU A 207 2.62 19.24 10.40
C GLU A 207 2.77 17.75 10.76
N ALA A 208 3.94 17.33 11.25
CA ALA A 208 4.23 15.92 11.56
C ALA A 208 3.25 15.37 12.61
N GLY A 209 2.95 16.14 13.66
CA GLY A 209 2.01 15.72 14.71
C GLY A 209 0.63 15.35 14.15
N ALA A 210 0.03 16.26 13.39
CA ALA A 210 -1.28 16.03 12.76
C ALA A 210 -1.26 14.85 11.78
N ALA A 211 -0.15 14.66 11.04
CA ALA A 211 0.01 13.54 10.15
C ALA A 211 0.06 12.19 10.90
N PHE A 212 0.75 12.14 12.05
CA PHE A 212 0.76 10.94 12.88
C PHE A 212 -0.53 10.73 13.67
N ASP A 213 -1.28 11.77 14.01
CA ASP A 213 -2.62 11.66 14.60
C ASP A 213 -3.62 11.04 13.61
N TYR A 214 -3.50 11.38 12.33
CA TYR A 214 -4.27 10.71 11.28
C TYR A 214 -3.92 9.22 11.20
N ILE A 215 -2.64 8.86 11.28
CA ILE A 215 -2.21 7.45 11.29
C ILE A 215 -2.74 6.70 12.52
N GLU A 216 -2.68 7.29 13.72
CA GLU A 216 -3.26 6.70 14.94
C GLU A 216 -4.77 6.46 14.79
N THR A 217 -5.49 7.43 14.23
CA THR A 217 -6.92 7.31 13.96
C THR A 217 -7.19 6.21 12.93
N ALA A 218 -6.40 6.14 11.86
CA ALA A 218 -6.54 5.13 10.82
C ALA A 218 -6.32 3.71 11.34
N LEU A 219 -5.33 3.50 12.22
CA LEU A 219 -5.06 2.22 12.88
C LEU A 219 -6.17 1.77 13.84
N SER A 220 -7.12 2.66 14.16
CA SER A 220 -8.29 2.32 14.99
C SER A 220 -9.51 1.91 14.17
N LYS A 221 -9.44 1.91 12.84
CA LYS A 221 -10.59 1.67 11.96
C LYS A 221 -11.09 0.22 11.98
N PHE A 222 -10.16 -0.73 12.03
CA PHE A 222 -10.44 -2.17 12.06
C PHE A 222 -9.79 -2.78 13.31
N ASP A 223 -10.55 -3.57 14.07
CA ASP A 223 -10.16 -4.12 15.38
C ASP A 223 -9.73 -5.59 15.31
N ASP A 224 -9.75 -6.19 14.12
CA ASP A 224 -9.37 -7.57 13.89
C ASP A 224 -7.86 -7.78 13.68
N GLY A 225 -7.03 -6.83 14.12
CA GLY A 225 -5.59 -6.96 14.24
C GLY A 225 -4.86 -5.61 14.37
N PRO A 226 -3.52 -5.61 14.45
CA PRO A 226 -2.73 -4.40 14.75
C PRO A 226 -2.36 -3.56 13.52
N PHE A 227 -2.76 -3.98 12.32
CA PHE A 227 -2.39 -3.35 11.04
C PHE A 227 -3.48 -2.42 10.51
N PHE A 228 -3.18 -1.60 9.50
CA PHE A 228 -4.13 -0.60 8.97
C PHE A 228 -5.47 -1.19 8.52
N LEU A 229 -5.45 -2.42 7.99
CA LEU A 229 -6.64 -3.17 7.56
C LEU A 229 -6.95 -4.33 8.53
N GLY A 230 -6.56 -4.20 9.79
CA GLY A 230 -6.57 -5.25 10.82
C GLY A 230 -5.43 -6.25 10.63
N GLN A 231 -5.45 -6.98 9.53
CA GLN A 231 -4.37 -7.92 9.15
C GLN A 231 -3.33 -7.25 8.25
N PHE A 232 -2.11 -7.80 8.23
CA PHE A 232 -0.97 -7.26 7.46
C PHE A 232 -1.29 -7.14 5.97
N SER A 233 -0.95 -6.01 5.37
CA SER A 233 -1.32 -5.68 3.99
C SER A 233 -0.30 -4.80 3.28
N LEU A 234 -0.55 -4.56 1.98
CA LEU A 234 0.19 -3.61 1.16
C LEU A 234 0.17 -2.17 1.72
N VAL A 235 -0.84 -1.81 2.50
CA VAL A 235 -0.92 -0.49 3.15
C VAL A 235 0.19 -0.34 4.18
N ASP A 236 0.40 -1.35 5.02
CA ASP A 236 1.47 -1.36 6.02
C ASP A 236 2.85 -1.24 5.35
N ILE A 237 3.04 -2.01 4.26
CA ILE A 237 4.25 -1.96 3.44
C ILE A 237 4.46 -0.56 2.83
N ALA A 238 3.40 0.15 2.45
CA ALA A 238 3.50 1.48 1.89
C ALA A 238 4.00 2.53 2.92
N TYR A 239 3.66 2.37 4.19
CA TYR A 239 4.04 3.31 5.26
C TYR A 239 5.35 2.94 5.97
N ALA A 240 5.66 1.66 6.13
CA ALA A 240 6.81 1.19 6.90
C ALA A 240 8.15 1.86 6.56
N PRO A 241 8.58 1.95 5.29
CA PRO A 241 9.82 2.63 4.95
C PRO A 241 9.87 4.11 5.38
N PHE A 242 8.73 4.79 5.39
CA PHE A 242 8.65 6.20 5.73
C PHE A 242 8.65 6.42 7.23
N ILE A 243 7.84 5.66 7.96
CA ILE A 243 7.81 5.71 9.43
C ILE A 243 9.18 5.30 10.00
N GLU A 244 9.83 4.26 9.44
CA GLU A 244 11.19 3.84 9.80
C GLU A 244 12.22 4.97 9.72
N ARG A 245 12.07 5.89 8.77
CA ARG A 245 12.98 7.02 8.57
C ARG A 245 12.58 8.23 9.41
N PHE A 246 11.29 8.54 9.46
CA PHE A 246 10.78 9.72 10.17
C PHE A 246 10.90 9.57 11.69
N GLN A 247 10.67 8.37 12.25
CA GLN A 247 10.75 8.13 13.68
C GLN A 247 12.09 8.57 14.29
N PRO A 248 13.25 8.02 13.88
CA PRO A 248 14.53 8.43 14.46
C PRO A 248 14.92 9.86 14.08
N ALA A 249 14.55 10.33 12.88
CA ALA A 249 14.88 11.69 12.44
C ALA A 249 14.11 12.76 13.23
N LEU A 250 12.81 12.59 13.49
CA LEU A 250 12.02 13.51 14.31
C LEU A 250 12.50 13.49 15.76
N LEU A 251 12.82 12.32 16.30
CA LEU A 251 13.37 12.21 17.65
C LEU A 251 14.71 12.94 17.76
N GLU A 252 15.61 12.75 16.81
CA GLU A 252 16.94 13.38 16.82
C GLU A 252 16.85 14.90 16.62
N PHE A 253 16.16 15.34 15.57
CA PHE A 253 16.23 16.72 15.10
C PHE A 253 15.16 17.64 15.68
N LYS A 254 14.00 17.10 16.07
CA LYS A 254 12.87 17.87 16.60
C LYS A 254 12.56 17.52 18.05
N LYS A 255 13.28 16.55 18.65
CA LYS A 255 13.02 16.01 19.99
C LYS A 255 11.58 15.52 20.14
N TYR A 256 11.04 14.99 19.05
CA TYR A 256 9.64 14.62 18.92
C TYR A 256 9.49 13.10 18.85
N ASP A 257 8.90 12.50 19.89
CA ASP A 257 8.56 11.09 19.92
C ASP A 257 7.17 10.88 19.28
N ILE A 258 7.15 10.23 18.11
CA ILE A 258 5.91 9.96 17.38
C ILE A 258 4.97 8.98 18.12
N THR A 259 5.48 8.21 19.08
CA THR A 259 4.70 7.19 19.82
C THR A 259 4.02 7.77 21.06
N ALA A 260 4.47 8.92 21.56
CA ALA A 260 3.86 9.58 22.71
C ALA A 260 2.41 9.97 22.41
N GLY A 261 1.46 9.40 23.17
CA GLY A 261 0.03 9.60 22.95
C GLY A 261 -0.57 8.83 21.77
N ARG A 262 0.19 7.93 21.12
CA ARG A 262 -0.23 7.15 19.94
C ARG A 262 0.00 5.64 20.15
N PRO A 263 -0.78 4.99 21.03
CA PRO A 263 -0.58 3.59 21.38
C PRO A 263 -0.81 2.62 20.22
N LYS A 264 -1.71 2.92 19.26
CA LYS A 264 -1.91 2.04 18.10
C LYS A 264 -0.72 2.11 17.15
N LEU A 265 -0.18 3.30 16.91
CA LEU A 265 1.06 3.46 16.16
C LEU A 265 2.23 2.75 16.84
N ALA A 266 2.37 2.87 18.17
CA ALA A 266 3.40 2.17 18.92
C ALA A 266 3.29 0.64 18.73
N ALA A 267 2.10 0.08 18.89
CA ALA A 267 1.83 -1.34 18.65
C ALA A 267 2.10 -1.75 17.20
N TRP A 268 1.69 -0.93 16.22
CA TRP A 268 1.96 -1.18 14.81
C TRP A 268 3.45 -1.25 14.50
N ILE A 269 4.26 -0.34 15.07
CA ILE A 269 5.73 -0.36 14.91
C ILE A 269 6.30 -1.64 15.50
N GLU A 270 5.84 -2.05 16.69
CA GLU A 270 6.28 -3.29 17.33
C GLU A 270 5.98 -4.53 16.46
N GLU A 271 4.75 -4.62 15.94
CA GLU A 271 4.32 -5.75 15.11
C GLU A 271 5.01 -5.77 13.74
N MET A 272 5.21 -4.61 13.11
CA MET A 272 6.03 -4.50 11.90
C MET A 272 7.45 -5.03 12.12
N ASN A 273 8.07 -4.69 13.26
CA ASN A 273 9.42 -5.14 13.60
C ASN A 273 9.53 -6.65 13.86
N LYS A 274 8.42 -7.38 14.00
CA LYS A 274 8.40 -8.86 14.09
C LYS A 274 8.42 -9.52 12.70
N ILE A 275 8.17 -8.78 11.63
CA ILE A 275 8.11 -9.31 10.27
C ILE A 275 9.53 -9.40 9.69
N GLU A 276 10.07 -10.61 9.63
CA GLU A 276 11.43 -10.87 9.15
C GLU A 276 11.65 -10.38 7.70
N ALA A 277 10.65 -10.55 6.83
CA ALA A 277 10.69 -10.08 5.45
C ALA A 277 10.87 -8.55 5.34
N TYR A 278 10.34 -7.79 6.31
CA TYR A 278 10.57 -6.35 6.44
C TYR A 278 11.97 -6.08 7.01
N ASN A 279 12.35 -6.76 8.09
CA ASN A 279 13.64 -6.56 8.76
C ASN A 279 14.84 -6.76 7.84
N GLN A 280 14.77 -7.72 6.92
CA GLN A 280 15.81 -7.97 5.91
C GLN A 280 16.06 -6.80 4.94
N THR A 281 15.15 -5.83 4.88
CA THR A 281 15.24 -4.67 3.98
C THR A 281 15.75 -3.40 4.66
N ARG A 282 15.93 -3.44 5.98
CA ARG A 282 16.19 -2.24 6.79
C ARG A 282 17.63 -1.78 6.64
N CYS A 283 17.81 -0.47 6.76
CA CYS A 283 19.11 0.11 7.07
C CYS A 283 19.19 0.39 8.57
N GLU A 284 20.41 0.51 9.08
CA GLU A 284 20.63 0.89 10.48
C GLU A 284 20.00 2.28 10.77
N PRO A 285 19.30 2.48 11.91
CA PRO A 285 18.64 3.75 12.22
C PRO A 285 19.57 4.97 12.13
N LYS A 286 20.85 4.83 12.50
CA LYS A 286 21.86 5.89 12.39
C LYS A 286 22.09 6.34 10.94
N GLN A 287 22.03 5.42 9.97
CA GLN A 287 22.19 5.75 8.55
C GLN A 287 21.03 6.61 8.04
N HIS A 288 19.81 6.36 8.53
CA HIS A 288 18.66 7.20 8.21
C HIS A 288 18.82 8.62 8.75
N VAL A 289 19.25 8.76 10.01
CA VAL A 289 19.52 10.07 10.63
C VAL A 289 20.61 10.82 9.86
N GLU A 290 21.72 10.18 9.53
CA GLU A 290 22.80 10.80 8.74
C GLU A 290 22.34 11.25 7.35
N THR A 291 21.51 10.43 6.69
CA THR A 291 20.93 10.78 5.37
C THR A 291 20.04 12.01 5.48
N TYR A 292 19.19 12.09 6.51
CA TYR A 292 18.33 13.24 6.75
C TYR A 292 19.13 14.47 7.16
N LYS A 293 20.19 14.31 7.96
CA LYS A 293 21.13 15.38 8.28
C LYS A 293 21.73 16.01 7.03
N LYS A 294 22.22 15.19 6.09
CA LYS A 294 22.77 15.67 4.81
C LYS A 294 21.69 16.35 3.95
N ARG A 295 20.50 15.75 3.87
CA ARG A 295 19.40 16.23 3.02
C ARG A 295 18.79 17.56 3.51
N PHE A 296 18.69 17.74 4.81
CA PHE A 296 18.08 18.91 5.44
C PHE A 296 19.10 19.78 6.17
N ALA A 297 20.39 19.65 5.86
CA ALA A 297 21.47 20.39 6.53
C ALA A 297 21.26 21.90 6.59
N ALA A 298 20.56 22.48 5.61
CA ALA A 298 20.24 23.91 5.56
C ALA A 298 19.09 24.34 6.49
N HIS A 299 18.38 23.40 7.12
CA HIS A 299 17.13 23.62 7.86
C HIS A 299 17.10 23.03 9.27
N LEU A 300 18.12 22.24 9.63
CA LEU A 300 18.29 21.58 10.92
C LEU A 300 19.28 22.35 11.79
#